data_AF-A0AAE0ULG4-F1
#
_entry.id   AF-A0AAE0ULG4-F1
#
_cell.length_a   1.000
_cell.length_b   1.000
_cell.length_c   1.000
_cell.angle_alpha   90.00
_cell.angle_beta   90.00
_cell.angle_gamma   90.00
#
_symmetry.space_group_name_H-M   'P 1'
#
loop_
_entity.id
_entity.type
_entity.pdbx_description
1 polymer ?
#
loop_
_entity_poly.entity_id
_entity_poly.type
_entity_poly.pdbx_seq_one_letter_code
_entity_poly.pdbx_strand_id
1 'polypeptide(L)'
;MDPDTSASGGAPSQITSPITDSAELREIIVRQGAIIRSYQDQLADMQAQLSRVAIASPRDPPPRHGESPRLALPEKFNGSADRCRGFLRQCEVFFSHQPGMYREEGTKCAFLMSLLTDRALEWASAVWNADPQIKASYDYFSGMIKEVFEYPAGGNDISVRLMELRQGSEAAADYAIRFRTLAAQSGWNDAALWAVFRAGLHPALQSELACHEEATTLSQFVATAIRLDNLRCQH
;
A
#
# COMPACT_ATOMS: atom_id res chain seq x y z
N MET A 1 -16.92 36.77 -98.76
CA MET A 1 -17.79 36.24 -99.82
C MET A 1 -18.37 34.96 -99.27
N ASP A 2 -19.52 35.08 -98.61
CA ASP A 2 -20.43 33.96 -98.27
C ASP A 2 -21.11 33.46 -99.58
N PRO A 3 -21.85 32.32 -99.64
CA PRO A 3 -22.54 31.69 -98.51
C PRO A 3 -22.71 30.15 -98.48
N ASP A 4 -23.25 29.72 -97.33
CA ASP A 4 -24.11 28.58 -97.01
C ASP A 4 -24.57 27.60 -98.11
N THR A 5 -24.59 26.30 -97.77
CA THR A 5 -25.80 25.47 -97.96
C THR A 5 -25.92 24.41 -96.87
N SER A 6 -27.14 24.33 -96.36
CA SER A 6 -27.70 23.66 -95.18
C SER A 6 -27.69 22.13 -95.15
N ALA A 7 -27.85 21.61 -93.92
CA ALA A 7 -28.72 20.49 -93.47
C ALA A 7 -27.93 19.49 -92.59
N SER A 8 -28.43 18.89 -91.51
CA SER A 8 -29.66 19.02 -90.73
C SER A 8 -29.51 18.05 -89.54
N GLY A 9 -29.86 18.49 -88.33
CA GLY A 9 -30.59 17.66 -87.35
C GLY A 9 -29.86 16.59 -86.52
N GLY A 10 -29.90 16.78 -85.19
CA GLY A 10 -30.34 15.73 -84.27
C GLY A 10 -29.29 15.05 -83.38
N ALA A 11 -29.19 15.50 -82.13
CA ALA A 11 -28.92 14.61 -80.98
C ALA A 11 -30.16 13.69 -80.76
N PRO A 12 -30.12 12.51 -80.07
CA PRO A 12 -29.57 12.37 -78.72
C PRO A 12 -28.92 11.00 -78.35
N SER A 13 -28.32 10.99 -77.16
CA SER A 13 -27.84 9.86 -76.36
C SER A 13 -28.92 8.81 -76.03
N GLN A 14 -28.60 7.51 -76.08
CA GLN A 14 -29.16 6.40 -75.26
C GLN A 14 -28.10 5.26 -75.28
N ILE A 15 -27.34 4.93 -74.22
CA ILE A 15 -27.71 4.25 -72.97
C ILE A 15 -28.62 3.02 -73.19
N THR A 16 -28.06 1.85 -72.90
CA THR A 16 -28.71 0.55 -72.60
C THR A 16 -29.14 -0.32 -73.78
N SER A 17 -28.35 -1.37 -74.03
CA SER A 17 -28.80 -2.60 -74.72
C SER A 17 -29.74 -3.39 -73.79
N PRO A 18 -30.90 -3.89 -74.26
CA PRO A 18 -31.84 -4.63 -73.43
C PRO A 18 -31.39 -6.09 -73.23
N ILE A 19 -31.35 -6.54 -71.98
CA ILE A 19 -31.28 -7.96 -71.60
C ILE A 19 -32.57 -8.62 -72.11
N THR A 20 -32.48 -9.48 -73.14
CA THR A 20 -33.67 -9.98 -73.85
C THR A 20 -33.79 -11.51 -73.88
N ASP A 21 -33.07 -12.24 -73.01
CA ASP A 21 -33.26 -13.70 -72.88
C ASP A 21 -33.54 -14.14 -71.43
N SER A 22 -34.69 -14.78 -71.22
CA SER A 22 -35.15 -15.33 -69.94
C SER A 22 -34.23 -16.44 -69.44
N ALA A 23 -33.55 -17.14 -70.36
CA ALA A 23 -32.58 -18.18 -70.04
C ALA A 23 -31.31 -17.60 -69.39
N GLU A 24 -30.76 -16.51 -69.93
CA GLU A 24 -29.57 -15.84 -69.38
C GLU A 24 -29.84 -15.27 -67.98
N LEU A 25 -31.03 -14.69 -67.75
CA LEU A 25 -31.42 -14.22 -66.42
C LEU A 25 -31.54 -15.36 -65.40
N ARG A 26 -32.07 -16.52 -65.80
CA ARG A 26 -32.13 -17.70 -64.93
C ARG A 26 -30.74 -18.21 -64.60
N GLU A 27 -29.83 -18.24 -65.57
CA GLU A 27 -28.44 -18.64 -65.35
C GLU A 27 -27.72 -17.68 -64.39
N ILE A 28 -27.94 -16.37 -64.52
CA ILE A 28 -27.38 -15.38 -63.60
C ILE A 28 -27.92 -15.58 -62.18
N ILE A 29 -29.23 -15.83 -62.01
CA ILE A 29 -29.83 -16.07 -60.69
C ILE A 29 -29.27 -17.36 -60.05
N VAL A 30 -29.13 -18.43 -60.83
CA VAL A 30 -28.55 -19.70 -60.35
C VAL A 30 -27.09 -19.50 -59.95
N ARG A 31 -26.31 -18.76 -60.76
CA ARG A 31 -24.92 -18.44 -60.49
C ARG A 31 -24.76 -17.55 -59.26
N GLN A 32 -25.59 -16.52 -59.09
CA GLN A 32 -25.61 -15.69 -57.89
C GLN A 32 -26.01 -16.51 -56.64
N GLY A 33 -26.96 -17.42 -56.76
CA GLY A 33 -27.34 -18.33 -55.67
C GLY A 33 -26.24 -19.30 -55.27
N ALA A 34 -25.36 -19.70 -56.19
CA ALA A 34 -24.17 -20.48 -55.87
C ALA A 34 -23.13 -19.65 -55.09
N ILE A 35 -22.93 -18.39 -55.49
CA ILE A 35 -22.01 -17.46 -54.82
C ILE A 35 -22.48 -17.19 -53.37
N ILE A 36 -23.77 -16.92 -53.17
CA ILE A 36 -24.32 -16.65 -51.83
C ILE A 36 -24.13 -17.86 -50.91
N ARG A 37 -24.36 -19.08 -51.41
CA ARG A 37 -24.11 -20.31 -50.64
C ARG A 37 -22.63 -20.45 -50.27
N SER A 38 -21.72 -20.16 -51.19
CA SER A 38 -20.28 -20.22 -50.90
C SER A 38 -19.87 -19.23 -49.79
N TYR A 39 -20.45 -18.03 -49.75
CA TYR A 39 -20.19 -17.07 -48.66
C TYR A 39 -20.80 -17.52 -47.32
N GLN A 40 -21.98 -18.14 -47.34
CA GLN A 40 -22.61 -18.69 -46.13
C GLN A 40 -21.76 -19.81 -45.53
N ASP A 41 -21.23 -20.71 -46.37
CA ASP A 41 -20.35 -21.80 -45.93
C ASP A 41 -19.02 -21.26 -45.37
N GLN A 42 -18.43 -20.23 -46.00
CA GLN A 42 -17.24 -19.55 -45.50
C GLN A 42 -17.46 -18.90 -44.13
N LEU A 43 -18.61 -18.25 -43.91
CA LEU A 43 -18.94 -17.65 -42.62
C LEU A 43 -19.14 -18.71 -41.53
N ALA A 44 -19.78 -19.84 -41.86
CA ALA A 44 -19.97 -20.94 -40.94
C ALA A 44 -18.64 -21.59 -40.52
N ASP A 45 -17.71 -21.80 -41.47
CA ASP A 45 -16.39 -22.34 -41.16
C ASP A 45 -15.58 -21.37 -40.30
N MET A 46 -15.61 -20.06 -40.61
CA MET A 46 -14.91 -19.05 -39.81
C MET A 46 -15.45 -18.96 -38.37
N GLN A 47 -16.77 -19.10 -38.18
CA GLN A 47 -17.38 -19.17 -36.85
C GLN A 47 -17.00 -20.46 -36.10
N ALA A 48 -16.90 -21.60 -36.80
CA ALA A 48 -16.43 -22.86 -36.22
C ALA A 48 -14.96 -22.80 -35.80
N GLN A 49 -14.12 -22.08 -36.55
CA GLN A 49 -12.72 -21.83 -36.19
C GLN A 49 -12.60 -20.96 -34.93
N LEU A 50 -13.35 -19.85 -34.85
CA LEU A 50 -13.34 -18.97 -33.67
C LEU A 50 -13.79 -19.68 -32.39
N SER A 51 -14.82 -20.52 -32.48
CA SER A 51 -15.33 -21.28 -31.34
C SER A 51 -14.35 -22.36 -30.87
N ARG A 52 -13.63 -23.03 -31.78
CA ARG A 52 -12.56 -23.98 -31.40
C ARG A 52 -11.38 -23.29 -30.72
N VAL A 53 -10.95 -22.13 -31.21
CA VAL A 53 -9.85 -21.36 -30.58
C VAL A 53 -10.26 -20.84 -29.20
N ALA A 54 -11.51 -20.43 -29.01
CA ALA A 54 -12.02 -19.99 -27.71
C ALA A 54 -12.03 -21.11 -26.64
N ILE A 55 -12.20 -22.37 -27.05
CA ILE A 55 -12.23 -23.54 -26.16
C ILE A 55 -10.83 -24.12 -25.93
N ALA A 56 -9.91 -23.95 -26.89
CA ALA A 56 -8.56 -24.54 -26.84
C ALA A 56 -7.51 -23.68 -26.11
N SER A 57 -7.82 -22.44 -25.72
CA SER A 57 -6.95 -21.69 -24.80
C SER A 57 -6.96 -22.37 -23.42
N PRO A 58 -5.82 -22.88 -22.92
CA PRO A 58 -5.73 -23.29 -21.54
C PRO A 58 -6.02 -22.06 -20.69
N ARG A 59 -7.16 -22.06 -19.99
CA ARG A 59 -7.35 -21.14 -18.88
C ARG A 59 -6.38 -21.59 -17.80
N ASP A 60 -5.18 -21.02 -17.79
CA ASP A 60 -4.34 -21.09 -16.60
C ASP A 60 -5.23 -20.69 -15.41
N PRO A 61 -5.30 -21.48 -14.34
CA PRO A 61 -5.95 -21.02 -13.13
C PRO A 61 -5.31 -19.68 -12.75
N PRO A 62 -6.09 -18.68 -12.31
CA PRO A 62 -5.51 -17.42 -11.87
C PRO A 62 -4.38 -17.75 -10.89
N PRO A 63 -3.20 -17.10 -11.00
CA PRO A 63 -2.13 -17.33 -10.04
C PRO A 63 -2.77 -17.20 -8.67
N ARG A 64 -2.72 -18.28 -7.89
CA ARG A 64 -3.10 -18.24 -6.49
C ARG A 64 -2.06 -17.29 -5.89
N HIS A 65 -2.40 -16.01 -5.83
CA HIS A 65 -1.69 -15.06 -5.01
C HIS A 65 -1.72 -15.71 -3.63
N GLY A 66 -0.57 -16.24 -3.18
CA GLY A 66 -0.44 -16.67 -1.81
C GLY A 66 -0.95 -15.49 -0.99
N GLU A 67 -2.04 -15.70 -0.26
CA GLU A 67 -2.66 -14.63 0.52
C GLU A 67 -1.53 -14.05 1.36
N SER A 68 -1.12 -12.83 1.00
CA SER A 68 -0.15 -12.11 1.79
C SER A 68 -0.74 -12.04 3.20
N PRO A 69 0.04 -12.33 4.25
CA PRO A 69 -0.48 -12.30 5.61
C PRO A 69 -1.26 -11.00 5.81
N ARG A 70 -2.56 -11.10 6.11
CA ARG A 70 -3.41 -9.93 6.27
C ARG A 70 -2.94 -9.23 7.54
N LEU A 71 -2.14 -8.18 7.39
CA LEU A 71 -1.76 -7.34 8.51
C LEU A 71 -3.03 -6.75 9.14
N ALA A 72 -3.04 -6.69 10.47
CA ALA A 72 -4.05 -5.92 11.16
C ALA A 72 -3.97 -4.45 10.71
N LEU A 73 -5.13 -3.82 10.54
CA LEU A 73 -5.19 -2.41 10.23
C LEU A 73 -4.52 -1.62 11.37
N PRO A 74 -3.69 -0.60 11.07
CA PRO A 74 -3.14 0.26 12.11
C PRO A 74 -4.22 0.85 13.01
N GLU A 75 -3.88 1.10 14.27
CA GLU A 75 -4.82 1.72 15.21
C GLU A 75 -5.19 3.14 14.78
N LYS A 76 -6.41 3.57 15.12
CA LYS A 76 -6.84 4.95 14.91
C LYS A 76 -6.02 5.91 15.77
N PHE A 77 -5.67 7.06 15.21
CA PHE A 77 -4.82 8.06 15.85
C PHE A 77 -5.58 9.33 16.20
N ASN A 78 -5.70 9.60 17.50
CA ASN A 78 -6.41 10.76 18.04
C ASN A 78 -5.53 12.01 18.23
N GLY A 79 -4.23 11.96 17.92
CA GLY A 79 -3.30 13.06 18.20
C GLY A 79 -2.47 12.93 19.49
N SER A 80 -2.47 11.77 20.13
CA SER A 80 -1.63 11.46 21.30
C SER A 80 -0.13 11.40 20.96
N ALA A 81 0.69 12.28 21.55
CA ALA A 81 2.12 12.38 21.25
C ALA A 81 2.91 11.09 21.53
N ASP A 82 2.57 10.38 22.60
CA ASP A 82 3.17 9.09 22.98
C ASP A 82 2.94 7.99 21.94
N ARG A 83 1.84 8.09 21.17
CA ARG A 83 1.46 7.10 20.15
C ARG A 83 1.88 7.48 18.73
N CYS A 84 2.21 8.74 18.47
CA CYS A 84 2.48 9.26 17.13
C CYS A 84 3.54 8.43 16.37
N ARG A 85 4.70 8.18 17.01
CA ARG A 85 5.77 7.35 16.43
C ARG A 85 5.33 5.93 16.10
N GLY A 86 4.59 5.31 17.02
CA GLY A 86 4.09 3.94 16.86
C GLY A 86 3.07 3.84 15.72
N PHE A 87 2.15 4.80 15.66
CA PHE A 87 1.13 4.90 14.62
C PHE A 87 1.72 5.04 13.22
N LEU A 88 2.65 5.98 13.02
CA LEU A 88 3.28 6.18 11.71
C LEU A 88 4.08 4.94 11.28
N ARG A 89 4.80 4.32 12.22
CA ARG A 89 5.51 3.05 11.96
C ARG A 89 4.57 1.93 11.55
N GLN A 90 3.40 1.80 12.18
CA GLN A 90 2.41 0.81 11.78
C GLN A 90 1.92 1.05 10.34
N CYS A 91 1.71 2.32 9.95
CA CYS A 91 1.34 2.67 8.58
C CYS A 91 2.44 2.31 7.57
N GLU A 92 3.70 2.65 7.86
CA GLU A 92 4.85 2.31 7.01
C GLU A 92 4.98 0.79 6.79
N VAL A 93 4.83 0.01 7.87
CA VAL A 93 4.82 -1.46 7.81
C VAL A 93 3.65 -1.96 6.96
N PHE A 94 2.46 -1.39 7.14
CA PHE A 94 1.27 -1.76 6.38
C PHE A 94 1.45 -1.55 4.87
N PHE A 95 1.97 -0.39 4.47
CA PHE A 95 2.25 -0.10 3.05
C PHE A 95 3.34 -1.01 2.47
N SER A 96 4.38 -1.29 3.24
CA SER A 96 5.50 -2.14 2.79
C SER A 96 5.07 -3.57 2.47
N HIS A 97 4.04 -4.08 3.13
CA HIS A 97 3.50 -5.42 2.89
C HIS A 97 2.42 -5.46 1.80
N GLN A 98 1.88 -4.31 1.39
CA GLN A 98 0.86 -4.20 0.34
C GLN A 98 1.27 -3.23 -0.79
N PRO A 99 2.46 -3.41 -1.41
CA PRO A 99 2.99 -2.46 -2.38
C PRO A 99 2.12 -2.34 -3.64
N GLY A 100 1.28 -3.34 -3.95
CA GLY A 100 0.36 -3.28 -5.08
C GLY A 100 -0.82 -2.32 -4.89
N MET A 101 -1.33 -2.18 -3.67
CA MET A 101 -2.48 -1.32 -3.34
C MET A 101 -2.05 0.14 -3.08
N TYR A 102 -0.83 0.32 -2.57
CA TYR A 102 -0.29 1.62 -2.15
C TYR A 102 0.84 2.11 -3.06
N ARG A 103 0.69 1.94 -4.38
CA ARG A 103 1.65 2.46 -5.37
C ARG A 103 1.61 3.97 -5.47
N GLU A 104 0.42 4.54 -5.34
CA GLU A 104 0.19 5.97 -5.44
C GLU A 104 0.30 6.62 -4.07
N GLU A 105 1.09 7.69 -3.98
CA GLU A 105 1.27 8.46 -2.74
C GLU A 105 -0.06 9.02 -2.22
N GLY A 106 -0.95 9.47 -3.11
CA GLY A 106 -2.28 9.97 -2.72
C GLY A 106 -3.13 8.93 -2.01
N THR A 107 -3.01 7.65 -2.37
CA THR A 107 -3.70 6.55 -1.69
C THR A 107 -3.14 6.33 -0.28
N LYS A 108 -1.83 6.47 -0.08
CA LYS A 108 -1.21 6.44 1.26
C LYS A 108 -1.68 7.61 2.11
N CYS A 109 -1.75 8.82 1.55
CA CYS A 109 -2.22 10.00 2.27
C CYS A 109 -3.70 9.89 2.65
N ALA A 110 -4.56 9.43 1.73
CA ALA A 110 -5.97 9.21 2.00
C ALA A 110 -6.18 8.12 3.06
N PHE A 111 -5.39 7.05 3.02
CA PHE A 111 -5.40 6.02 4.06
C PHE A 111 -4.98 6.58 5.42
N LEU A 112 -3.88 7.33 5.48
CA LEU A 112 -3.43 7.97 6.71
C LEU A 112 -4.52 8.88 7.30
N MET A 113 -5.14 9.72 6.46
CA MET A 113 -6.27 10.58 6.81
C MET A 113 -7.45 9.80 7.39
N SER A 114 -7.78 8.63 6.81
CA SER A 114 -8.90 7.79 7.26
C SER A 114 -8.70 7.18 8.66
N LEU A 115 -7.45 7.10 9.12
CA LEU A 115 -7.10 6.59 10.44
C LEU A 115 -7.04 7.68 11.51
N LEU A 116 -7.13 8.95 11.14
CA LEU A 116 -7.13 10.06 12.10
C LEU A 116 -8.49 10.19 12.79
N THR A 117 -8.48 10.53 14.07
CA THR A 117 -9.66 10.84 14.87
C THR A 117 -9.47 12.09 15.70
N ASP A 118 -10.57 12.62 16.24
CA ASP A 118 -10.58 13.72 17.22
C ASP A 118 -9.75 14.92 16.75
N ARG A 119 -8.87 15.45 17.61
CA ARG A 119 -8.01 16.60 17.31
C ARG A 119 -7.06 16.37 16.13
N ALA A 120 -6.64 15.13 15.88
CA ALA A 120 -5.78 14.84 14.72
C ALA A 120 -6.54 14.98 13.41
N LEU A 121 -7.78 14.49 13.38
CA LEU A 121 -8.65 14.63 12.20
C LEU A 121 -9.08 16.08 11.98
N GLU A 122 -9.38 16.83 13.06
CA GLU A 122 -9.73 18.25 12.98
C GLU A 122 -8.60 19.07 12.34
N TRP A 123 -7.37 18.91 12.85
CA TRP A 123 -6.18 19.54 12.27
C TRP A 123 -5.96 19.12 10.82
N ALA A 124 -5.99 17.81 10.54
CA ALA A 124 -5.70 17.30 9.21
C ALA A 124 -6.71 17.80 8.18
N SER A 125 -7.99 17.89 8.56
CA SER A 125 -9.07 18.42 7.69
C SER A 125 -8.85 19.89 7.35
N ALA A 126 -8.32 20.69 8.28
CA ALA A 126 -8.02 22.09 8.03
C ALA A 126 -6.88 22.27 7.00
N VAL A 127 -5.84 21.43 7.08
CA VAL A 127 -4.68 21.53 6.16
C VAL A 127 -4.91 20.81 4.82
N TRP A 128 -5.79 19.80 4.77
CA TRP A 128 -5.99 18.91 3.61
C TRP A 128 -6.33 19.63 2.29
N ASN A 129 -7.04 20.75 2.35
CA ASN A 129 -7.39 21.54 1.18
C ASN A 129 -6.54 22.81 1.05
N ALA A 130 -5.87 23.23 2.11
CA ALA A 130 -4.99 24.40 2.11
C ALA A 130 -3.65 24.10 1.42
N ASP A 131 -3.15 22.87 1.54
CA ASP A 131 -1.88 22.45 0.97
C ASP A 131 -2.04 21.23 0.04
N PRO A 132 -1.92 21.42 -1.30
CA PRO A 132 -1.99 20.32 -2.25
C PRO A 132 -0.89 19.26 -2.07
N GLN A 133 0.26 19.60 -1.50
CA GLN A 133 1.39 18.69 -1.32
C GLN A 133 1.07 17.54 -0.36
N ILE A 134 0.16 17.77 0.59
CA ILE A 134 -0.35 16.74 1.51
C ILE A 134 -0.96 15.55 0.77
N LYS A 135 -1.64 15.79 -0.36
CA LYS A 135 -2.26 14.73 -1.17
C LYS A 135 -1.26 14.06 -2.12
N ALA A 136 -0.09 14.64 -2.32
CA ALA A 136 0.88 14.22 -3.32
C ALA A 136 2.07 13.45 -2.73
N SER A 137 2.36 13.58 -1.44
CA SER A 137 3.51 12.95 -0.80
C SER A 137 3.17 12.46 0.61
N TYR A 138 3.34 11.15 0.83
CA TYR A 138 3.18 10.55 2.15
C TYR A 138 4.25 11.06 3.13
N ASP A 139 5.49 11.15 2.68
CA ASP A 139 6.61 11.61 3.51
C ASP A 139 6.39 13.03 4.00
N TYR A 140 5.84 13.91 3.15
CA TYR A 140 5.49 15.27 3.56
C TYR A 140 4.36 15.28 4.59
N PHE A 141 3.25 14.58 4.32
CA PHE A 141 2.10 14.59 5.23
C PHE A 141 2.43 13.93 6.58
N SER A 142 3.13 12.80 6.56
CA SER A 142 3.61 12.14 7.78
C SER A 142 4.62 13.01 8.53
N GLY A 143 5.49 13.75 7.83
CA GLY A 143 6.38 14.76 8.43
C GLY A 143 5.61 15.86 9.18
N MET A 144 4.54 16.39 8.58
CA MET A 144 3.68 17.37 9.27
C MET A 144 2.98 16.78 10.50
N ILE A 145 2.51 15.53 10.42
CA ILE A 145 1.93 14.84 11.59
C ILE A 145 2.97 14.71 12.70
N LYS A 146 4.22 14.37 12.36
CA LYS A 146 5.32 14.35 13.34
C LYS A 146 5.53 15.75 13.93
N GLU A 147 5.66 16.77 13.11
CA GLU A 147 5.88 18.13 13.63
C GLU A 147 4.76 18.62 14.56
N VAL A 148 3.50 18.30 14.27
CA VAL A 148 2.35 18.78 15.04
C VAL A 148 2.05 17.93 16.26
N PHE A 149 2.23 16.60 16.18
CA PHE A 149 1.83 15.68 17.25
C PHE A 149 3.01 14.96 17.91
N GLU A 150 4.15 14.81 17.23
CA GLU A 150 5.41 14.33 17.80
C GLU A 150 6.17 15.50 18.47
N TYR A 151 5.50 16.20 19.39
CA TYR A 151 6.22 16.96 20.41
C TYR A 151 6.82 15.96 21.41
N PRO A 152 8.01 16.21 21.99
CA PRO A 152 8.49 15.40 23.09
C PRO A 152 7.42 15.46 24.17
N ALA A 153 6.70 14.35 24.36
CA ALA A 153 5.52 14.30 25.21
C ALA A 153 5.83 14.97 26.55
N GLY A 154 5.28 16.16 26.80
CA GLY A 154 5.46 16.89 28.05
C GLY A 154 6.87 17.42 28.36
N GLY A 155 7.74 17.65 27.36
CA GLY A 155 9.07 18.24 27.60
C GLY A 155 10.06 17.31 28.29
N ASN A 156 9.80 16.00 28.31
CA ASN A 156 10.70 15.02 28.92
C ASN A 156 11.44 14.23 27.83
N ASP A 157 12.62 14.74 27.45
CA ASP A 157 13.60 14.11 26.58
C ASP A 157 13.76 12.62 26.97
N ILE A 158 13.86 11.73 25.99
CA ILE A 158 14.10 10.29 26.21
C ILE A 158 15.30 10.10 27.15
N SER A 159 16.31 10.93 27.00
CA SER A 159 17.49 10.99 27.86
C SER A 159 17.13 11.24 29.32
N VAL A 160 16.28 12.23 29.59
CA VAL A 160 15.85 12.60 30.95
C VAL A 160 14.95 11.51 31.53
N ARG A 161 13.96 11.02 30.76
CA ARG A 161 13.11 9.89 31.17
C ARG A 161 13.92 8.64 31.52
N LEU A 162 14.97 8.36 30.75
CA LEU A 162 15.87 7.25 30.98
C LEU A 162 16.68 7.45 32.26
N MET A 163 17.21 8.66 32.49
CA MET A 163 17.94 9.01 33.73
C MET A 163 17.05 9.01 34.98
N GLU A 164 15.79 9.41 34.86
CA GLU A 164 14.81 9.45 35.96
C GLU A 164 14.14 8.10 36.21
N LEU A 165 14.28 7.13 35.30
CA LEU A 165 13.63 5.83 35.41
C LEU A 165 14.11 5.09 36.66
N ARG A 166 13.16 4.74 37.53
CA ARG A 166 13.39 3.91 38.72
C ARG A 166 12.48 2.68 38.69
N GLN A 167 12.98 1.57 39.23
CA GLN A 167 12.19 0.35 39.47
C GLN A 167 11.07 0.62 40.47
N GLY A 168 11.35 1.37 41.55
CA GLY A 168 10.38 1.62 42.60
C GLY A 168 9.93 0.32 43.27
N SER A 169 8.61 0.13 43.38
CA SER A 169 7.99 -1.09 43.91
C SER A 169 7.57 -2.10 42.83
N GLU A 170 7.88 -1.84 41.56
CA GLU A 170 7.56 -2.75 40.46
C GLU A 170 8.54 -3.92 40.39
N ALA A 171 8.09 -5.02 39.78
CA ALA A 171 8.96 -6.14 39.47
C ALA A 171 10.09 -5.68 38.52
N ALA A 172 11.29 -6.25 38.71
CA ALA A 172 12.45 -5.94 37.90
C ALA A 172 12.22 -6.23 36.41
N ALA A 173 11.34 -7.20 36.08
CA ALA A 173 10.95 -7.51 34.71
C ALA A 173 10.19 -6.35 34.04
N ASP A 174 9.21 -5.76 34.72
CA ASP A 174 8.42 -4.64 34.20
C ASP A 174 9.29 -3.39 34.05
N TYR A 175 10.13 -3.11 35.05
CA TYR A 175 11.15 -2.06 34.97
C TYR A 175 12.09 -2.28 33.77
N ALA A 176 12.58 -3.51 33.54
CA ALA A 176 13.46 -3.83 32.43
C ALA A 176 12.82 -3.59 31.06
N ILE A 177 11.52 -3.86 30.90
CA ILE A 177 10.78 -3.57 29.66
C ILE A 177 10.74 -2.07 29.41
N ARG A 178 10.37 -1.27 30.43
CA ARG A 178 10.35 0.20 30.34
C ARG A 178 11.73 0.76 29.99
N PHE A 179 12.76 0.27 30.68
CA PHE A 179 14.16 0.65 30.45
C PHE A 179 14.59 0.35 29.01
N ARG A 180 14.41 -0.90 28.54
CA ARG A 180 14.84 -1.30 27.19
C ARG A 180 14.11 -0.53 26.09
N THR A 181 12.85 -0.18 26.32
CA THR A 181 12.07 0.63 25.39
C THR A 181 12.67 2.03 25.24
N LEU A 182 13.01 2.69 26.36
CA LEU A 182 13.66 4.01 26.34
C LEU A 182 15.10 3.93 25.81
N ALA A 183 15.86 2.90 26.21
CA ALA A 183 17.23 2.68 25.76
C ALA A 183 17.32 2.57 24.23
N ALA A 184 16.43 1.77 23.62
CA ALA A 184 16.37 1.61 22.16
C ALA A 184 16.06 2.92 21.41
N GLN A 185 15.38 3.87 22.06
CA GLN A 185 15.03 5.17 21.48
C GLN A 185 16.10 6.24 21.76
N SER A 186 16.97 6.03 22.75
CA SER A 186 17.95 7.03 23.22
C SER A 186 19.19 7.14 22.36
N GLY A 187 19.59 6.07 21.66
CA GLY A 187 20.87 5.99 20.94
C GLY A 187 22.11 5.96 21.85
N TRP A 188 21.94 5.76 23.15
CA TRP A 188 23.05 5.69 24.10
C TRP A 188 23.85 4.40 23.95
N ASN A 189 25.15 4.46 24.26
CA ASN A 189 26.01 3.29 24.26
C ASN A 189 25.76 2.37 25.47
N ASP A 190 26.20 1.12 25.37
CA ASP A 190 25.98 0.10 26.39
C ASP A 190 26.54 0.48 27.77
N ALA A 191 27.66 1.21 27.83
CA ALA A 191 28.27 1.63 29.09
C ALA A 191 27.39 2.63 29.85
N ALA A 192 26.81 3.61 29.15
CA ALA A 192 25.87 4.56 29.73
C ALA A 192 24.57 3.88 30.15
N LEU A 193 24.05 2.96 29.31
CA LEU A 193 22.86 2.18 29.61
C LEU A 193 23.06 1.28 30.85
N TRP A 194 24.23 0.66 30.98
CA TRP A 194 24.61 -0.10 32.17
C TRP A 194 24.54 0.71 33.45
N ALA A 195 25.18 1.88 33.45
CA ALA A 195 25.24 2.76 34.62
C ALA A 195 23.83 3.18 35.05
N VAL A 196 22.99 3.59 34.09
CA VAL A 196 21.61 4.03 34.39
C VAL A 196 20.74 2.87 34.85
N PHE A 197 20.82 1.70 34.21
CA PHE A 197 20.04 0.54 34.64
C PHE A 197 20.39 0.17 36.09
N ARG A 198 21.69 0.09 36.41
CA ARG A 198 22.15 -0.22 37.77
C ARG A 198 21.68 0.82 38.78
N ALA A 199 21.78 2.10 38.45
CA ALA A 199 21.35 3.18 39.33
C ALA A 199 19.82 3.21 39.54
N GLY A 200 19.05 2.73 38.57
CA GLY A 200 17.59 2.73 38.62
C GLY A 200 16.95 1.54 39.34
N LEU A 201 17.70 0.46 39.61
CA LEU A 201 17.23 -0.71 40.33
C LEU A 201 16.94 -0.42 41.81
N HIS A 202 16.15 -1.27 42.45
CA HIS A 202 15.90 -1.18 43.89
C HIS A 202 17.21 -1.36 44.69
N PRO A 203 17.50 -0.56 45.74
CA PRO A 203 18.78 -0.60 46.46
C PRO A 203 19.15 -2.00 46.98
N ALA A 204 18.15 -2.74 47.45
CA ALA A 204 18.36 -4.10 47.93
C ALA A 204 18.86 -5.03 46.81
N LEU A 205 18.39 -4.85 45.56
CA LEU A 205 18.85 -5.64 44.40
C LEU A 205 20.22 -5.17 43.94
N GLN A 206 20.51 -3.87 44.00
CA GLN A 206 21.83 -3.33 43.70
C GLN A 206 22.92 -3.96 44.58
N SER A 207 22.65 -4.11 45.87
CA SER A 207 23.58 -4.75 46.82
C SER A 207 23.81 -6.23 46.50
N GLU A 208 22.76 -6.99 46.19
CA GLU A 208 22.90 -8.40 45.80
C GLU A 208 23.63 -8.58 44.47
N LEU A 209 23.35 -7.70 43.50
CA LEU A 209 24.06 -7.66 42.21
C LEU A 209 25.53 -7.28 42.38
N ALA A 210 25.89 -6.45 43.37
CA ALA A 210 27.28 -6.12 43.64
C ALA A 210 28.09 -7.33 44.14
N CYS A 211 27.42 -8.31 44.76
CA CYS A 211 28.03 -9.57 45.19
C CYS A 211 28.09 -10.63 44.08
N HIS A 212 27.46 -10.39 42.94
CA HIS A 212 27.43 -11.33 41.81
C HIS A 212 28.37 -10.85 40.70
N GLU A 213 29.46 -11.59 40.47
CA GLU A 213 30.47 -11.22 39.46
C GLU A 213 30.00 -11.46 38.00
N GLU A 214 30.28 -10.41 37.22
CA GLU A 214 30.55 -10.34 35.77
C GLU A 214 29.46 -10.76 34.79
N ALA A 215 28.37 -9.98 34.77
CA ALA A 215 27.66 -9.84 33.50
C ALA A 215 28.58 -9.12 32.49
N THR A 216 28.89 -9.79 31.38
CA THR A 216 29.72 -9.22 30.30
C THR A 216 28.93 -8.34 29.34
N THR A 217 27.60 -8.45 29.38
CA THR A 217 26.68 -7.70 28.49
C THR A 217 25.51 -7.13 29.28
N LEU A 218 24.92 -6.04 28.78
CA LEU A 218 23.72 -5.42 29.36
C LEU A 218 22.57 -6.42 29.45
N SER A 219 22.40 -7.27 28.42
CA SER A 219 21.35 -8.29 28.41
C SER A 219 21.50 -9.32 29.51
N GLN A 220 22.73 -9.80 29.78
CA GLN A 220 23.01 -10.71 30.89
C GLN A 220 22.77 -10.02 32.24
N PHE A 221 23.20 -8.77 32.39
CA PHE A 221 23.02 -8.02 33.63
C PHE A 221 21.56 -7.85 34.00
N VAL A 222 20.74 -7.44 33.03
CA VAL A 222 19.28 -7.32 33.20
C VAL A 222 18.65 -8.68 33.53
N ALA A 223 19.09 -9.76 32.88
CA ALA A 223 18.56 -11.11 33.17
C ALA A 223 18.89 -11.57 34.60
N THR A 224 20.11 -11.32 35.07
CA THR A 224 20.51 -11.63 36.45
C THR A 224 19.69 -10.82 37.46
N ALA A 225 19.44 -9.53 37.20
CA ALA A 225 18.62 -8.70 38.06
C ALA A 225 17.17 -9.24 38.18
N ILE A 226 16.56 -9.62 37.06
CA ILE A 226 15.21 -10.22 37.05
C ILE A 226 15.18 -11.55 37.81
N ARG A 227 16.21 -12.39 37.63
CA ARG A 227 16.31 -13.67 38.33
C ARG A 227 16.40 -13.47 39.85
N LEU A 228 17.20 -12.53 40.32
CA LEU A 228 17.35 -12.22 41.74
C LEU A 228 16.05 -11.66 42.33
N ASP A 229 15.38 -10.76 41.62
CA ASP A 229 14.09 -10.21 42.06
C ASP A 229 13.01 -11.30 42.21
N ASN A 230 12.91 -12.20 41.24
CA ASN A 230 12.00 -13.35 41.30
C ASN A 230 12.26 -14.28 42.49
N LEU A 231 13.52 -14.46 42.89
CA LEU A 231 13.87 -15.26 44.07
C LEU A 231 13.45 -14.57 45.38
N ARG A 232 13.46 -13.23 45.40
CA ARG A 232 13.06 -12.45 46.57
C ARG A 232 11.55 -12.39 46.75
N CYS A 233 10.77 -12.37 45.66
CA CYS A 233 9.31 -12.42 45.75
C CYS A 233 8.76 -13.80 46.17
N GLN A 234 9.60 -14.84 46.26
CA GLN A 234 9.20 -16.19 46.69
C GLN A 234 9.33 -16.42 48.21
N HIS A 235 9.86 -15.45 48.95
CA HIS A 235 10.07 -15.49 50.41
C HIS A 235 9.39 -14.31 51.10
#